data_AF-A0A7U9X870-F1
#
_entry.id   AF-A0A7U9X870-F1
#
_cell.length_a   1.000
_cell.length_b   1.000
_cell.length_c   1.000
_cell.angle_alpha   90.00
_cell.angle_beta   90.00
_cell.angle_gamma   90.00
#
_symmetry.space_group_name_H-M   'P 1'
#
loop_
_entity.id
_entity.type
_entity.pdbx_description
1 polymer ?
#
loop_
_entity_poly.entity_id
_entity_poly.type
_entity_poly.pdbx_seq_one_letter_code
_entity_poly.pdbx_strand_id
1 'polypeptide(L)'
;MDLHIDDLKISDCTKNILHELGFTMVSDLEGHDYISLIQKFPLQRHRVYSIIQELNTAGYLLPPENAISIYDVPMSQRLLHILERNYILYLSQLSLCSKEEHARMRNLGEQTMIELEEICKAHGIELRSIHEIKENLAPYHLPFNSAQYEGLYRYKITSFDDLKKITTHDLYMICQQDYNDTMKMYYILKDKGIIFQTWEDQYLFEIIPRKDAQTLGRKYRIYTVSQLFSCAEIFIDSMPPSILPSVKAVLEEYNN
;
A
#
# COMPACT_ATOMS: atom_id res chain seq x y z
N MET A 1 -14.24 3.52 28.22
CA MET A 1 -14.98 2.36 27.68
C MET A 1 -14.79 2.49 26.19
N ASP A 2 -14.03 1.59 25.59
CA ASP A 2 -13.71 1.66 24.17
C ASP A 2 -15.00 1.44 23.35
N LEU A 3 -15.23 2.27 22.34
CA LEU A 3 -16.45 2.24 21.54
C LEU A 3 -16.24 1.34 20.32
N HIS A 4 -17.25 0.57 19.93
CA HIS A 4 -17.21 -0.15 18.66
C HIS A 4 -17.43 0.82 17.50
N ILE A 5 -16.83 0.57 16.34
CA ILE A 5 -17.09 1.35 15.12
C ILE A 5 -18.59 1.34 14.76
N ASP A 6 -19.29 0.25 15.06
CA ASP A 6 -20.73 0.12 14.79
C ASP A 6 -21.60 1.05 15.65
N ASP A 7 -21.09 1.47 16.81
CA ASP A 7 -21.79 2.39 17.72
C ASP A 7 -21.63 3.86 17.28
N LEU A 8 -20.77 4.13 16.29
CA LEU A 8 -20.56 5.47 15.77
C LEU A 8 -21.78 6.00 15.00
N LYS A 9 -22.07 7.29 15.18
CA LYS A 9 -23.10 8.02 14.43
C LYS A 9 -22.59 8.50 13.06
N ILE A 10 -22.07 7.56 12.28
CA ILE A 10 -21.58 7.74 10.90
C ILE A 10 -22.34 6.80 9.97
N SER A 11 -22.22 6.98 8.66
CA SER A 11 -22.93 6.19 7.66
C SER A 11 -22.52 4.71 7.69
N ASP A 12 -23.44 3.83 7.32
CA ASP A 12 -23.16 2.39 7.18
C ASP A 12 -22.08 2.13 6.12
N CYS A 13 -21.99 2.99 5.10
CA CYS A 13 -20.93 2.92 4.10
C CYS A 13 -19.55 3.12 4.74
N THR A 14 -19.41 4.15 5.58
CA THR A 14 -18.15 4.41 6.30
C THR A 14 -17.81 3.30 7.28
N LYS A 15 -18.79 2.74 8.01
CA LYS A 15 -18.57 1.58 8.90
C LYS A 15 -18.05 0.37 8.13
N ASN A 16 -18.68 0.03 7.01
CA ASN A 16 -18.25 -1.09 6.18
C ASN A 16 -16.83 -0.90 5.64
N ILE A 17 -16.47 0.33 5.21
CA ILE A 17 -15.11 0.63 4.77
C ILE A 17 -14.12 0.47 5.91
N LEU A 18 -14.44 0.93 7.12
CA LEU A 18 -13.58 0.77 8.30
C LEU A 18 -13.32 -0.71 8.63
N HIS A 19 -14.37 -1.53 8.66
CA HIS A 19 -14.25 -2.98 8.87
C HIS A 19 -13.39 -3.66 7.79
N GLU A 20 -13.60 -3.31 6.52
CA GLU A 20 -12.78 -3.83 5.42
C GLU A 20 -11.31 -3.40 5.48
N LEU A 21 -11.02 -2.26 6.10
CA LEU A 21 -9.66 -1.80 6.40
C LEU A 21 -9.11 -2.39 7.70
N GLY A 22 -9.88 -3.22 8.41
CA GLY A 22 -9.49 -3.91 9.63
C GLY A 22 -9.68 -3.10 10.92
N PHE A 23 -10.44 -2.00 10.89
CA PHE A 23 -10.78 -1.23 12.09
C PHE A 23 -12.10 -1.73 12.66
N THR A 24 -12.09 -2.16 13.93
CA THR A 24 -13.26 -2.71 14.63
C THR A 24 -13.65 -1.86 15.85
N MET A 25 -12.65 -1.26 16.50
CA MET A 25 -12.80 -0.39 17.66
C MET A 25 -12.41 1.05 17.32
N VAL A 26 -12.92 2.02 18.07
CA VAL A 26 -12.52 3.43 17.94
C VAL A 26 -11.05 3.61 18.35
N SER A 27 -10.58 2.86 19.35
CA SER A 27 -9.17 2.83 19.74
C SER A 27 -8.22 2.45 18.59
N ASP A 28 -8.68 1.66 17.61
CA ASP A 28 -7.88 1.31 16.42
C ASP A 28 -7.57 2.54 15.55
N LEU A 29 -8.31 3.65 15.72
CA LEU A 29 -8.06 4.93 15.04
C LEU A 29 -7.15 5.86 15.84
N GLU A 30 -6.85 5.55 17.10
CA GLU A 30 -5.99 6.41 17.93
C GLU A 30 -4.57 6.47 17.36
N GLY A 31 -4.01 7.68 17.31
CA GLY A 31 -2.67 7.90 16.74
C GLY A 31 -2.63 7.90 15.21
N HIS A 32 -3.75 7.62 14.54
CA HIS A 32 -3.87 7.83 13.10
C HIS A 32 -4.37 9.25 12.80
N ASP A 33 -3.73 9.88 11.83
CA ASP A 33 -4.24 11.02 11.08
C ASP A 33 -4.49 10.65 9.61
N TYR A 34 -4.93 11.61 8.81
CA TYR A 34 -5.16 11.36 7.39
C TYR A 34 -3.91 10.90 6.63
N ILE A 35 -2.73 11.45 6.95
CA ILE A 35 -1.47 11.09 6.28
C ILE A 35 -1.11 9.63 6.57
N SER A 36 -1.18 9.24 7.85
CA SER A 36 -0.88 7.89 8.30
C SER A 36 -1.81 6.85 7.69
N LEU A 37 -3.11 7.18 7.52
CA LEU A 37 -4.08 6.29 6.89
C LEU A 37 -3.81 6.12 5.39
N ILE A 38 -3.45 7.20 4.68
CA ILE A 38 -3.05 7.12 3.27
C ILE A 38 -1.76 6.33 3.12
N GLN A 39 -0.81 6.44 4.05
CA GLN A 39 0.41 5.63 4.05
C GLN A 39 0.14 4.15 4.31
N LYS A 40 -0.79 3.84 5.22
CA LYS A 40 -1.23 2.47 5.52
C LYS A 40 -2.00 1.84 4.35
N PHE A 41 -2.80 2.64 3.63
CA PHE A 41 -3.63 2.18 2.52
C PHE A 41 -3.39 2.97 1.22
N PRO A 42 -2.17 2.93 0.65
CA PRO A 42 -1.76 3.83 -0.43
C PRO A 42 -2.54 3.63 -1.73
N LEU A 43 -3.11 2.44 -1.94
CA LEU A 43 -3.91 2.08 -3.12
C LEU A 43 -5.41 2.38 -2.93
N GLN A 44 -5.85 2.75 -1.73
CA GLN A 44 -7.26 2.94 -1.38
C GLN A 44 -7.58 4.40 -1.05
N ARG A 45 -6.86 5.37 -1.62
CA ARG A 45 -7.01 6.81 -1.30
C ARG A 45 -8.44 7.31 -1.34
N HIS A 46 -9.23 6.86 -2.32
CA HIS A 46 -10.65 7.22 -2.45
C HIS A 46 -11.51 6.72 -1.29
N ARG A 47 -11.21 5.52 -0.76
CA ARG A 47 -11.90 4.93 0.40
C ARG A 47 -11.47 5.60 1.69
N VAL A 48 -10.17 5.87 1.82
CA VAL A 48 -9.68 6.64 2.96
C VAL A 48 -10.35 8.01 2.94
N TYR A 49 -10.32 8.74 1.82
CA TYR A 49 -10.99 10.02 1.68
C TYR A 49 -12.47 10.02 2.11
N SER A 50 -13.25 9.00 1.72
CA SER A 50 -14.66 8.93 2.09
C SER A 50 -14.89 8.80 3.60
N ILE A 51 -14.06 8.04 4.31
CA ILE A 51 -14.21 7.89 5.76
C ILE A 51 -13.72 9.13 6.52
N ILE A 52 -12.70 9.83 6.01
CA ILE A 52 -12.10 11.01 6.66
C ILE A 52 -13.11 12.13 6.82
N GLN A 53 -13.93 12.38 5.81
CA GLN A 53 -14.94 13.44 5.84
C GLN A 53 -15.93 13.23 7.00
N GLU A 54 -16.38 11.99 7.20
CA GLU A 54 -17.31 11.66 8.27
C GLU A 54 -16.63 11.59 9.64
N LEU A 55 -15.45 10.98 9.74
CA LEU A 55 -14.71 10.85 10.98
C LEU A 55 -14.21 12.20 11.53
N ASN A 56 -13.75 13.10 10.65
CA ASN A 56 -13.37 14.46 11.05
C ASN A 56 -14.59 15.23 11.58
N THR A 57 -15.73 15.14 10.88
CA THR A 57 -16.98 15.81 11.30
C THR A 57 -17.47 15.29 12.66
N ALA A 58 -17.30 13.98 12.89
CA ALA A 58 -17.69 13.34 14.13
C ALA A 58 -16.66 13.48 15.27
N GLY A 59 -15.48 14.05 14.99
CA GLY A 59 -14.42 14.30 15.98
C GLY A 59 -13.59 13.07 16.34
N TYR A 60 -13.63 11.99 15.54
CA TYR A 60 -12.87 10.76 15.77
C TYR A 60 -11.49 10.76 15.12
N LEU A 61 -11.27 11.64 14.14
CA LEU A 61 -9.99 11.79 13.49
C LEU A 61 -9.59 13.25 13.47
N LEU A 62 -8.38 13.53 13.92
CA LEU A 62 -7.84 14.89 13.93
C LEU A 62 -7.14 15.17 12.60
N PRO A 63 -7.22 16.41 12.08
CA PRO A 63 -6.35 16.83 11.00
C PRO A 63 -4.89 16.68 11.44
N PRO A 64 -3.95 16.40 10.52
CA PRO A 64 -2.55 16.27 10.88
C PRO A 64 -2.04 17.56 11.53
N GLU A 65 -1.21 17.46 12.56
CA GLU A 65 -0.68 18.64 13.25
C GLU A 65 0.08 19.55 12.28
N ASN A 66 -0.21 20.85 12.31
CA ASN A 66 0.36 21.86 11.40
C ASN A 66 0.10 21.61 9.90
N ALA A 67 -0.91 20.80 9.56
CA ALA A 67 -1.25 20.55 8.16
C ALA A 67 -1.86 21.79 7.50
N ILE A 68 -1.32 22.13 6.34
CA ILE A 68 -1.82 23.21 5.50
C ILE A 68 -2.86 22.62 4.55
N SER A 69 -4.11 23.02 4.73
CA SER A 69 -5.22 22.66 3.84
C SER A 69 -5.02 23.26 2.45
N ILE A 70 -5.38 22.52 1.41
CA ILE A 70 -5.35 23.04 0.03
C ILE A 70 -6.32 24.21 -0.17
N TYR A 71 -7.34 24.35 0.68
CA TYR A 71 -8.32 25.44 0.62
C TYR A 71 -7.80 26.76 1.18
N ASP A 72 -6.76 26.71 2.01
CA ASP A 72 -6.17 27.89 2.68
C ASP A 72 -4.97 28.46 1.90
N VAL A 73 -4.64 27.87 0.75
CA VAL A 73 -3.45 28.22 -0.04
C VAL A 73 -3.88 28.89 -1.34
N PRO A 74 -3.35 30.08 -1.68
CA PRO A 74 -3.65 30.73 -2.96
C PRO A 74 -3.07 29.90 -4.11
N MET A 75 -3.95 29.35 -4.95
CA MET A 75 -3.59 28.59 -6.14
C MET A 75 -4.64 28.73 -7.24
N SER A 76 -4.30 28.30 -8.45
CA SER A 76 -5.23 28.27 -9.57
C SER A 76 -6.36 27.28 -9.32
N GLN A 77 -7.56 27.62 -9.80
CA GLN A 77 -8.72 26.72 -9.77
C GLN A 77 -8.44 25.39 -10.48
N ARG A 78 -7.56 25.42 -11.48
CA ARG A 78 -7.10 24.21 -12.16
C ARG A 78 -6.34 23.30 -11.22
N LEU A 79 -5.35 23.82 -10.49
CA LEU A 79 -4.57 23.03 -9.54
C LEU A 79 -5.46 22.51 -8.42
N LEU A 80 -6.30 23.36 -7.83
CA LEU A 80 -7.23 22.98 -6.77
C LEU A 80 -8.09 21.77 -7.18
N HIS A 81 -8.78 21.85 -8.33
CA HIS A 81 -9.60 20.73 -8.83
C HIS A 81 -8.80 19.45 -9.12
N ILE A 82 -7.53 19.56 -9.52
CA ILE A 82 -6.66 18.40 -9.72
C ILE A 82 -6.36 17.74 -8.37
N LEU A 83 -6.02 18.53 -7.34
CA LEU A 83 -5.74 18.02 -6.01
C LEU A 83 -6.98 17.33 -5.40
N GLU A 84 -8.16 17.97 -5.48
CA GLU A 84 -9.42 17.39 -5.00
C GLU A 84 -9.75 16.06 -5.68
N ARG A 85 -9.61 16.01 -7.00
CA ARG A 85 -9.85 14.78 -7.78
C ARG A 85 -8.92 13.64 -7.39
N ASN A 86 -7.70 13.96 -6.94
CA ASN A 86 -6.71 12.98 -6.49
C ASN A 86 -6.77 12.74 -4.97
N TYR A 87 -7.82 13.22 -4.30
CA TYR A 87 -8.06 13.04 -2.87
C TYR A 87 -6.97 13.68 -1.98
N ILE A 88 -6.39 14.78 -2.43
CA ILE A 88 -5.40 15.54 -1.68
C ILE A 88 -6.14 16.68 -0.95
N LEU A 89 -6.11 16.66 0.37
CA LEU A 89 -6.71 17.66 1.26
C LEU A 89 -5.65 18.57 1.91
N TYR A 90 -4.43 18.05 2.13
CA TYR A 90 -3.34 18.80 2.75
C TYR A 90 -2.08 18.73 1.90
N LEU A 91 -1.33 19.83 1.87
CA LEU A 91 -0.11 19.91 1.06
C LEU A 91 0.92 18.84 1.44
N SER A 92 1.00 18.45 2.72
CA SER A 92 1.95 17.42 3.19
C SER A 92 1.78 16.06 2.49
N GLN A 93 0.57 15.75 1.98
CA GLN A 93 0.32 14.54 1.19
C GLN A 93 1.11 14.50 -0.11
N LEU A 94 1.48 15.66 -0.67
CA LEU A 94 2.23 15.73 -1.91
C LEU A 94 3.63 15.12 -1.78
N SER A 95 4.20 15.11 -0.57
CA SER A 95 5.48 14.44 -0.30
C SER A 95 5.41 12.91 -0.39
N LEU A 96 4.21 12.33 -0.28
CA LEU A 96 4.00 10.87 -0.31
C LEU A 96 4.16 10.26 -1.71
N CYS A 97 4.15 11.09 -2.76
CA CYS A 97 4.28 10.65 -4.14
C CYS A 97 5.44 11.39 -4.81
N SER A 98 6.04 10.76 -5.80
CA SER A 98 7.12 11.40 -6.57
C SER A 98 6.60 12.47 -7.53
N LYS A 99 7.51 13.31 -8.02
CA LYS A 99 7.25 14.23 -9.14
C LYS A 99 6.65 13.52 -10.35
N GLU A 100 7.12 12.31 -10.66
CA GLU A 100 6.63 11.52 -11.80
C GLU A 100 5.21 10.98 -11.60
N GLU A 101 4.80 10.69 -10.36
CA GLU A 101 3.41 10.33 -10.06
C GLU A 101 2.50 11.56 -10.16
N HIS A 102 2.94 12.72 -9.62
CA HIS A 102 2.20 13.98 -9.76
C HIS A 102 2.02 14.35 -11.23
N ALA A 103 3.08 14.29 -12.04
CA ALA A 103 3.03 14.59 -13.48
C ALA A 103 2.05 13.70 -14.27
N ARG A 104 1.69 12.52 -13.75
CA ARG A 104 0.70 11.61 -14.34
C ARG A 104 -0.74 11.95 -13.96
N MET A 105 -0.97 12.88 -13.03
CA MET A 105 -2.31 13.33 -12.68
C MET A 105 -3.01 13.90 -13.91
N ARG A 106 -4.25 13.44 -14.14
CA ARG A 106 -5.02 13.88 -15.30
C ARG A 106 -5.23 15.39 -15.27
N ASN A 107 -4.92 16.04 -16.39
CA ASN A 107 -4.97 17.49 -16.59
C ASN A 107 -3.88 18.28 -15.84
N LEU A 108 -2.86 17.66 -15.26
CA LEU A 108 -1.69 18.39 -14.78
C LEU A 108 -0.75 18.68 -15.96
N GLY A 109 -0.74 19.93 -16.43
CA GLY A 109 0.18 20.39 -17.47
C GLY A 109 1.45 20.98 -16.86
N GLU A 110 2.45 21.24 -17.70
CA GLU A 110 3.76 21.78 -17.27
C GLU A 110 3.62 23.04 -16.40
N GLN A 111 2.84 24.04 -16.85
CA GLN A 111 2.63 25.26 -16.09
C GLN A 111 1.98 25.02 -14.71
N THR A 112 1.05 24.06 -14.63
CA THR A 112 0.39 23.69 -13.37
C THR A 112 1.32 22.90 -12.46
N MET A 113 2.25 22.12 -13.02
CA MET A 113 3.29 21.45 -12.25
C MET A 113 4.29 22.45 -11.66
N ILE A 114 4.69 23.47 -12.42
CA ILE A 114 5.55 24.57 -11.92
C ILE A 114 4.87 25.27 -10.74
N GLU A 115 3.59 25.63 -10.88
CA GLU A 115 2.79 26.23 -9.81
C GLU A 115 2.76 25.33 -8.55
N LEU A 116 2.51 24.02 -8.72
CA LEU A 116 2.52 23.05 -7.62
C LEU A 116 3.87 23.00 -6.91
N GLU A 117 4.98 22.98 -7.66
CA GLU A 117 6.33 22.97 -7.11
C GLU A 117 6.66 24.25 -6.34
N GLU A 118 6.26 25.42 -6.85
CA GLU A 118 6.44 26.71 -6.19
C GLU A 118 5.67 26.77 -4.85
N ILE A 119 4.42 26.31 -4.84
CA ILE A 119 3.60 26.21 -3.62
C ILE A 119 4.27 25.27 -2.61
N CYS A 120 4.67 24.07 -3.04
CA CYS A 120 5.33 23.11 -2.14
C CYS A 120 6.58 23.71 -1.53
N LYS A 121 7.43 24.34 -2.36
CA LYS A 121 8.66 24.99 -1.91
C LYS A 121 8.39 26.12 -0.92
N ALA A 122 7.38 26.95 -1.15
CA ALA A 122 7.00 28.05 -0.25
C ALA A 122 6.56 27.54 1.12
N HIS A 123 6.00 26.32 1.18
CA HIS A 123 5.55 25.67 2.40
C HIS A 123 6.53 24.62 2.96
N GLY A 124 7.78 24.60 2.47
CA GLY A 124 8.82 23.68 2.97
C GLY A 124 8.59 22.21 2.63
N ILE A 125 7.75 21.92 1.64
CA ILE A 125 7.46 20.57 1.17
C ILE A 125 8.38 20.23 0.01
N GLU A 126 9.14 19.17 0.17
CA GLU A 126 10.08 18.69 -0.84
C GLU A 126 9.41 17.64 -1.74
N LEU A 127 9.27 17.95 -3.03
CA LEU A 127 8.85 16.97 -4.04
C LEU A 127 10.10 16.33 -4.66
N ARG A 128 10.28 15.02 -4.43
CA ARG A 128 11.43 14.27 -4.92
C ARG A 128 11.07 13.43 -6.14
N SER A 129 12.07 13.13 -6.96
CA SER A 129 11.93 12.32 -8.17
C SER A 129 12.34 10.87 -7.91
N ILE A 130 11.73 9.92 -8.61
CA ILE A 130 12.19 8.51 -8.60
C ILE A 130 13.49 8.29 -9.40
N HIS A 131 14.04 9.32 -10.05
CA HIS A 131 15.24 9.20 -10.88
C HIS A 131 16.44 8.71 -10.07
N GLU A 132 16.66 9.26 -8.87
CA GLU A 132 17.74 8.85 -7.98
C GLU A 132 17.62 7.36 -7.60
N ILE A 133 16.40 6.88 -7.32
CA ILE A 133 16.14 5.45 -7.04
C ILE A 133 16.52 4.59 -8.26
N LYS A 134 16.16 5.03 -9.48
CA LYS A 134 16.53 4.32 -10.71
C LYS A 134 18.03 4.25 -10.92
N GLU A 135 18.75 5.35 -10.68
CA GLU A 135 20.21 5.39 -10.81
C GLU A 135 20.88 4.46 -9.79
N ASN A 136 20.45 4.52 -8.52
CA ASN A 136 20.98 3.68 -7.45
C ASN A 136 20.74 2.18 -7.68
N LEU A 137 19.64 1.82 -8.36
CA LEU A 137 19.28 0.43 -8.64
C LEU A 137 19.72 -0.06 -10.04
N ALA A 138 20.17 0.83 -10.93
CA ALA A 138 20.59 0.50 -12.29
C ALA A 138 21.65 -0.62 -12.36
N PRO A 139 22.69 -0.64 -11.50
CA PRO A 139 23.72 -1.70 -11.51
C PRO A 139 23.16 -3.11 -11.27
N TYR A 140 21.98 -3.22 -10.65
CA TYR A 140 21.37 -4.49 -10.29
C TYR A 140 20.45 -5.04 -11.38
N HIS A 141 20.17 -4.27 -12.45
CA HIS A 141 19.31 -4.68 -13.57
C HIS A 141 17.96 -5.27 -13.13
N LEU A 142 17.32 -4.64 -12.13
CA LEU A 142 16.03 -5.09 -11.60
C LEU A 142 14.91 -4.68 -12.55
N PRO A 143 13.97 -5.59 -12.89
CA PRO A 143 12.92 -5.30 -13.87
C PRO A 143 11.74 -4.56 -13.26
N PHE A 144 12.00 -3.51 -12.47
CA PHE A 144 10.95 -2.67 -11.90
C PHE A 144 10.27 -1.84 -12.97
N ASN A 145 8.94 -1.83 -12.97
CA ASN A 145 8.15 -0.93 -13.80
C ASN A 145 7.91 0.43 -13.09
N SER A 146 7.30 1.39 -13.79
CA SER A 146 7.06 2.74 -13.23
C SER A 146 6.21 2.73 -11.96
N ALA A 147 5.22 1.85 -11.84
CA ALA A 147 4.38 1.77 -10.63
C ALA A 147 5.14 1.18 -9.44
N GLN A 148 6.02 0.21 -9.70
CA GLN A 148 6.88 -0.38 -8.67
C GLN A 148 7.92 0.63 -8.17
N TYR A 149 8.49 1.47 -9.04
CA TYR A 149 9.36 2.57 -8.59
C TYR A 149 8.63 3.57 -7.68
N GLU A 150 7.34 3.86 -7.93
CA GLU A 150 6.53 4.65 -6.97
C GLU A 150 6.31 3.89 -5.66
N GLY A 151 6.16 2.58 -5.71
CA GLY A 151 6.17 1.72 -4.53
C GLY A 151 7.46 1.90 -3.72
N LEU A 152 8.62 1.76 -4.36
CA LEU A 152 9.93 1.95 -3.71
C LEU A 152 10.04 3.34 -3.07
N TYR A 153 9.61 4.38 -3.79
CA TYR A 153 9.56 5.75 -3.28
C TYR A 153 8.73 5.88 -2.00
N ARG A 154 7.49 5.35 -2.01
CA ARG A 154 6.59 5.39 -0.83
C ARG A 154 7.16 4.68 0.38
N TYR A 155 7.81 3.53 0.15
CA TYR A 155 8.47 2.75 1.19
C TYR A 155 9.87 3.28 1.56
N LYS A 156 10.25 4.45 1.03
CA LYS A 156 11.54 5.13 1.30
C LYS A 156 12.75 4.23 0.96
N ILE A 157 12.61 3.40 -0.07
CA ILE A 157 13.67 2.52 -0.58
C ILE A 157 14.46 3.29 -1.62
N THR A 158 15.63 3.79 -1.22
CA THR A 158 16.49 4.59 -2.08
C THR A 158 17.69 3.84 -2.64
N SER A 159 18.05 2.72 -2.02
CA SER A 159 19.22 1.92 -2.37
C SER A 159 18.90 0.42 -2.38
N PHE A 160 19.82 -0.38 -2.91
CA PHE A 160 19.67 -1.84 -2.91
C PHE A 160 19.69 -2.43 -1.49
N ASP A 161 20.44 -1.85 -0.57
CA ASP A 161 20.50 -2.32 0.82
C ASP A 161 19.21 -2.04 1.59
N ASP A 162 18.46 -1.00 1.21
CA ASP A 162 17.15 -0.72 1.82
C ASP A 162 16.14 -1.85 1.56
N LEU A 163 16.30 -2.61 0.47
CA LEU A 163 15.46 -3.80 0.17
C LEU A 163 15.62 -4.92 1.21
N LYS A 164 16.70 -4.93 2.00
CA LYS A 164 16.89 -5.90 3.09
C LYS A 164 16.07 -5.55 4.34
N LYS A 165 15.56 -4.32 4.41
CA LYS A 165 14.81 -3.81 5.56
C LYS A 165 13.31 -4.04 5.42
N ILE A 166 12.86 -4.53 4.27
CA ILE A 166 11.44 -4.74 4.00
C ILE A 166 11.05 -6.20 4.16
N THR A 167 9.77 -6.41 4.43
CA THR A 167 9.15 -7.73 4.45
C THR A 167 8.70 -8.16 3.05
N THR A 168 8.32 -9.43 2.90
CA THR A 168 7.66 -9.90 1.67
C THR A 168 6.30 -9.21 1.45
N HIS A 169 5.60 -8.82 2.52
CA HIS A 169 4.35 -8.07 2.42
C HIS A 169 4.56 -6.65 1.88
N ASP A 170 5.62 -5.96 2.29
CA ASP A 170 5.97 -4.66 1.71
C ASP A 170 6.29 -4.78 0.21
N LEU A 171 6.99 -5.86 -0.19
CA LEU A 171 7.22 -6.15 -1.60
C LEU A 171 5.89 -6.37 -2.35
N TYR A 172 4.93 -7.05 -1.74
CA TYR A 172 3.59 -7.23 -2.30
C TYR A 172 2.89 -5.89 -2.54
N MET A 173 3.00 -4.96 -1.59
CA MET A 173 2.45 -3.61 -1.71
C MET A 173 3.19 -2.77 -2.78
N ILE A 174 4.52 -2.88 -2.87
CA ILE A 174 5.32 -2.26 -3.93
C ILE A 174 4.87 -2.76 -5.31
N CYS A 175 4.63 -4.07 -5.42
CA CYS A 175 4.09 -4.74 -6.60
C CYS A 175 2.59 -4.54 -6.81
N GLN A 176 1.98 -3.52 -6.17
CA GLN A 176 0.58 -3.12 -6.39
C GLN A 176 -0.42 -4.24 -6.08
N GLN A 177 -0.11 -5.08 -5.08
CA GLN A 177 -0.92 -6.23 -4.70
C GLN A 177 -1.07 -7.30 -5.81
N ASP A 178 -0.21 -7.27 -6.83
CA ASP A 178 -0.14 -8.34 -7.83
C ASP A 178 0.73 -9.48 -7.33
N TYR A 179 0.09 -10.61 -7.01
CA TYR A 179 0.77 -11.80 -6.47
C TYR A 179 1.81 -12.40 -7.43
N ASN A 180 1.57 -12.39 -8.74
CA ASN A 180 2.50 -12.98 -9.71
C ASN A 180 3.75 -12.13 -9.86
N ASP A 181 3.59 -10.82 -9.96
CA ASP A 181 4.69 -9.86 -10.03
C ASP A 181 5.51 -9.87 -8.74
N THR A 182 4.84 -9.92 -7.59
CA THR A 182 5.48 -10.04 -6.28
C THR A 182 6.35 -11.28 -6.20
N MET A 183 5.78 -12.46 -6.48
CA MET A 183 6.53 -13.72 -6.49
C MET A 183 7.70 -13.69 -7.47
N LYS A 184 7.50 -13.13 -8.68
CA LYS A 184 8.58 -13.00 -9.67
C LYS A 184 9.71 -12.12 -9.13
N MET A 185 9.37 -10.96 -8.56
CA MET A 185 10.35 -10.04 -8.01
C MET A 185 11.07 -10.62 -6.78
N TYR A 186 10.33 -11.33 -5.91
CA TYR A 186 10.87 -12.01 -4.75
C TYR A 186 12.01 -12.95 -5.11
N TYR A 187 11.82 -13.84 -6.10
CA TYR A 187 12.89 -14.75 -6.52
C TYR A 187 14.06 -14.01 -7.18
N ILE A 188 13.81 -12.98 -7.98
CA ILE A 188 14.88 -12.16 -8.59
C ILE A 188 15.75 -11.49 -7.52
N LEU A 189 15.12 -10.94 -6.48
CA LEU A 189 15.82 -10.28 -5.38
C LEU A 189 16.57 -11.28 -4.51
N LYS A 190 15.97 -12.45 -4.24
CA LYS A 190 16.61 -13.56 -3.52
C LYS A 190 17.84 -14.09 -4.26
N ASP A 191 17.76 -14.26 -5.58
CA ASP A 191 18.90 -14.66 -6.43
C ASP A 191 20.04 -13.63 -6.40
N LYS A 192 19.73 -12.37 -6.08
CA LYS A 192 20.70 -11.27 -5.90
C LYS A 192 21.15 -11.09 -4.44
N GLY A 193 20.79 -12.02 -3.55
CA GLY A 193 21.23 -12.03 -2.16
C GLY A 193 20.41 -11.17 -1.20
N ILE A 194 19.22 -10.72 -1.59
CA ILE A 194 18.28 -10.09 -0.65
C ILE A 194 17.65 -11.17 0.23
N ILE A 195 17.67 -10.92 1.53
CA ILE A 195 16.95 -11.68 2.53
C ILE A 195 15.91 -10.72 3.11
N PHE A 196 14.63 -11.04 2.93
CA PHE A 196 13.53 -10.23 3.44
C PHE A 196 13.36 -10.45 4.94
N GLN A 197 12.83 -9.43 5.62
CA GLN A 197 12.40 -9.56 7.00
C GLN A 197 11.17 -10.47 7.09
N THR A 198 11.01 -11.13 8.23
CA THR A 198 9.85 -11.97 8.53
C THR A 198 8.58 -11.14 8.61
N TRP A 199 7.48 -11.70 8.10
CA TRP A 199 6.13 -11.16 8.21
C TRP A 199 5.22 -12.20 8.85
N GLU A 200 4.19 -11.75 9.58
CA GLU A 200 3.31 -12.62 10.37
C GLU A 200 2.60 -13.68 9.52
N ASP A 201 2.08 -13.29 8.35
CA ASP A 201 1.38 -14.21 7.44
C ASP A 201 2.18 -14.45 6.17
N GLN A 202 3.03 -15.48 6.20
CA GLN A 202 3.93 -15.79 5.08
C GLN A 202 3.17 -16.10 3.79
N TYR A 203 3.74 -15.67 2.66
CA TYR A 203 3.22 -16.04 1.36
C TYR A 203 3.64 -17.47 1.00
N LEU A 204 2.75 -18.19 0.34
CA LEU A 204 2.97 -19.59 0.00
C LEU A 204 4.21 -19.79 -0.88
N PHE A 205 4.52 -18.85 -1.79
CA PHE A 205 5.72 -18.94 -2.63
C PHE A 205 7.04 -18.87 -1.84
N GLU A 206 7.02 -18.47 -0.57
CA GLU A 206 8.19 -18.45 0.30
C GLU A 206 8.54 -19.85 0.82
N ILE A 207 7.52 -20.70 0.99
CA ILE A 207 7.63 -21.98 1.72
C ILE A 207 7.34 -23.23 0.87
N ILE A 208 6.62 -23.11 -0.25
CA ILE A 208 6.36 -24.24 -1.17
C ILE A 208 7.00 -24.03 -2.55
N PRO A 209 7.12 -25.09 -3.38
CA PRO A 209 7.64 -24.94 -4.73
C PRO A 209 6.86 -23.92 -5.56
N ARG A 210 7.59 -23.09 -6.32
CA ARG A 210 7.03 -22.00 -7.14
C ARG A 210 5.84 -22.42 -8.01
N LYS A 211 5.87 -23.62 -8.59
CA LYS A 211 4.80 -24.13 -9.45
C LYS A 211 3.50 -24.39 -8.68
N ASP A 212 3.61 -24.83 -7.44
CA ASP A 212 2.46 -25.13 -6.58
C ASP A 212 1.86 -23.83 -6.06
N ALA A 213 2.70 -22.90 -5.59
CA ALA A 213 2.28 -21.56 -5.20
C ALA A 213 1.59 -20.78 -6.34
N GLN A 214 2.09 -20.93 -7.57
CA GLN A 214 1.44 -20.41 -8.77
C GLN A 214 0.06 -21.02 -9.01
N THR A 215 -0.06 -22.33 -8.82
CA THR A 215 -1.31 -23.05 -9.03
C THR A 215 -2.35 -22.62 -7.98
N LEU A 216 -1.96 -22.52 -6.71
CA LEU A 216 -2.79 -22.04 -5.61
C LEU A 216 -3.26 -20.60 -5.86
N GLY A 217 -2.33 -19.69 -6.18
CA GLY A 217 -2.68 -18.30 -6.44
C GLY A 217 -3.59 -18.11 -7.67
N ARG A 218 -3.32 -18.82 -8.78
CA ARG A 218 -4.09 -18.64 -10.03
C ARG A 218 -5.44 -19.33 -10.04
N LYS A 219 -5.53 -20.56 -9.54
CA LYS A 219 -6.77 -21.36 -9.60
C LYS A 219 -7.66 -21.14 -8.37
N TYR A 220 -7.05 -20.95 -7.21
CA TYR A 220 -7.76 -20.96 -5.93
C TYR A 220 -7.75 -19.60 -5.23
N ARG A 221 -6.94 -18.64 -5.70
CA ARG A 221 -6.74 -17.31 -5.07
C ARG A 221 -6.29 -17.41 -3.61
N ILE A 222 -5.48 -18.43 -3.32
CA ILE A 222 -4.84 -18.63 -2.03
C ILE A 222 -3.38 -18.20 -2.18
N TYR A 223 -2.98 -17.22 -1.38
CA TYR A 223 -1.68 -16.55 -1.47
C TYR A 223 -0.84 -16.71 -0.22
N THR A 224 -1.47 -16.84 0.95
CA THR A 224 -0.78 -16.89 2.25
C THR A 224 -1.15 -18.15 3.05
N VAL A 225 -0.39 -18.40 4.10
CA VAL A 225 -0.63 -19.51 5.03
C VAL A 225 -2.01 -19.37 5.69
N SER A 226 -2.34 -18.20 6.24
CA SER A 226 -3.62 -17.98 6.92
C SER A 226 -4.83 -18.21 6.01
N GLN A 227 -4.72 -17.82 4.73
CA GLN A 227 -5.75 -18.10 3.72
C GLN A 227 -5.91 -19.60 3.44
N LEU A 228 -4.79 -20.34 3.42
CA LEU A 228 -4.81 -21.78 3.23
C LEU A 228 -5.49 -22.48 4.43
N PHE A 229 -5.18 -22.07 5.65
CA PHE A 229 -5.80 -22.58 6.88
C PHE A 229 -7.29 -22.24 6.99
N SER A 230 -7.70 -21.11 6.42
CA SER A 230 -9.11 -20.72 6.37
C SER A 230 -9.94 -21.54 5.37
N CYS A 231 -9.30 -22.37 4.53
CA CYS A 231 -10.01 -23.22 3.58
C CYS A 231 -10.59 -24.47 4.27
N ALA A 232 -11.82 -24.82 3.93
CA ALA A 232 -12.43 -26.06 4.39
C ALA A 232 -11.65 -27.29 3.88
N GLU A 233 -11.47 -28.32 4.70
CA GLU A 233 -10.74 -29.54 4.34
C GLU A 233 -11.24 -30.18 3.03
N ILE A 234 -12.57 -30.23 2.84
CA ILE A 234 -13.20 -30.76 1.61
C ILE A 234 -12.70 -30.02 0.36
N PHE A 235 -12.47 -28.71 0.47
CA PHE A 235 -11.94 -27.92 -0.63
C PHE A 235 -10.49 -28.26 -0.92
N ILE A 236 -9.69 -28.48 0.12
CA ILE A 236 -8.28 -28.87 0.01
C ILE A 236 -8.18 -30.26 -0.64
N ASP A 237 -8.97 -31.24 -0.18
CA ASP A 237 -8.97 -32.60 -0.74
C ASP A 237 -9.42 -32.66 -2.21
N SER A 238 -10.15 -31.64 -2.69
CA SER A 238 -10.53 -31.52 -4.11
C SER A 238 -9.40 -31.02 -5.02
N MET A 239 -8.26 -30.60 -4.45
CA MET A 239 -7.14 -30.07 -5.22
C MET A 239 -6.39 -31.17 -6.02
N PRO A 240 -5.70 -30.81 -7.11
CA PRO A 240 -4.92 -31.75 -7.90
C PRO A 240 -3.95 -32.57 -7.04
N PRO A 241 -3.85 -33.89 -7.25
CA PRO A 241 -2.92 -34.75 -6.51
C PRO A 241 -1.46 -34.30 -6.58
N SER A 242 -1.08 -33.54 -7.61
CA SER A 242 0.26 -32.99 -7.77
C SER A 242 0.61 -31.91 -6.74
N ILE A 243 -0.37 -31.17 -6.21
CA ILE A 243 -0.12 -30.07 -5.25
C ILE A 243 -0.48 -30.45 -3.81
N LEU A 244 -1.29 -31.50 -3.61
CA LEU A 244 -1.70 -31.98 -2.30
C LEU A 244 -0.53 -32.26 -1.34
N PRO A 245 0.59 -32.88 -1.74
CA PRO A 245 1.71 -33.11 -0.84
C PRO A 245 2.28 -31.82 -0.27
N SER A 246 2.48 -30.80 -1.11
CA SER A 246 2.98 -29.49 -0.70
C SER A 246 2.00 -28.76 0.22
N VAL A 247 0.70 -28.85 -0.06
CA VAL A 247 -0.35 -28.24 0.78
C VAL A 247 -0.41 -28.92 2.16
N LYS A 248 -0.43 -30.25 2.20
CA LYS A 248 -0.48 -31.01 3.46
C LYS A 248 0.76 -30.76 4.33
N ALA A 249 1.94 -30.69 3.73
CA ALA A 249 3.17 -30.37 4.45
C ALA A 249 3.09 -29.02 5.18
N VAL A 250 2.55 -27.98 4.53
CA VAL A 250 2.34 -26.67 5.17
C VAL A 250 1.31 -26.76 6.30
N LEU A 251 0.20 -27.47 6.10
CA LEU A 251 -0.81 -27.62 7.15
C LEU A 251 -0.27 -28.38 8.37
N GLU A 252 0.61 -29.36 8.17
CA GLU A 252 1.24 -30.11 9.26
C GLU A 252 2.27 -29.27 10.04
N GLU A 253 3.08 -28.48 9.33
CA GLU A 253 4.14 -27.65 9.94
C GLU A 253 3.56 -26.53 10.83
N TYR A 254 2.44 -25.92 10.42
CA TYR A 254 1.84 -24.75 11.08
C TYR A 254 0.67 -25.09 12.02
N ASN A 255 0.35 -26.37 12.22
CA ASN A 255 -0.64 -26.83 13.20
C ASN A 255 -0.06 -27.06 14.63
N ASN A 256 1.24 -26.81 14.84
CA ASN A 256 1.93 -26.94 16.13
C ASN A 256 2.32 -25.57 16.70
#